data_AF-A0A836U703-F1
#
_entry.id   AF-A0A836U703-F1
#
_cell.length_a   1.000
_cell.length_b   1.000
_cell.length_c   1.000
_cell.angle_alpha   90.00
_cell.angle_beta   90.00
_cell.angle_gamma   90.00
#
_symmetry.space_group_name_H-M   'P 1'
#
loop_
_entity.id
_entity.type
_entity.pdbx_description
1 polymer ?
#
loop_
_entity_poly.entity_id
_entity_poly.type
_entity_poly.pdbx_seq_one_letter_code
_entity_poly.pdbx_strand_id
1 'polypeptide(L)' 'MSENTQSIRGILPVVHMPYLEDLRIDFDALRREVDYLFDCGAQGLCLALV' A
#
# COMPACT_ATOMS: atom_id res chain seq x y z
N MET A 1 -2.93 -16.62 21.28
CA MET A 1 -2.97 -15.86 20.01
C MET A 1 -3.84 -16.66 19.07
N SER A 2 -5.05 -16.20 18.76
CA SER A 2 -5.92 -16.92 17.83
C SER A 2 -5.32 -16.82 16.43
N GLU A 3 -4.95 -17.96 15.83
CA GLU A 3 -4.50 -18.02 14.44
C GLU A 3 -5.69 -17.73 13.52
N ASN A 4 -5.84 -16.46 13.13
CA ASN A 4 -6.73 -16.11 12.04
C ASN A 4 -5.98 -16.39 10.74
N THR A 5 -6.04 -17.65 10.26
CA THR A 5 -5.34 -18.14 9.06
C THR A 5 -5.94 -17.59 7.77
N GLN A 6 -6.13 -16.27 7.67
CA GLN A 6 -6.40 -15.64 6.39
C GLN A 6 -5.08 -15.60 5.60
N SER A 7 -4.93 -16.57 4.71
CA SER A 7 -3.83 -16.61 3.75
C SER A 7 -3.83 -15.34 2.90
N ILE A 8 -2.70 -14.61 2.88
CA ILE A 8 -2.47 -13.52 1.93
C ILE A 8 -2.50 -14.10 0.52
N ARG A 9 -3.40 -13.60 -0.34
CA ARG A 9 -3.63 -14.09 -1.70
C ARG A 9 -4.03 -12.94 -2.63
N GLY A 10 -3.75 -13.10 -3.92
CA GLY A 10 -4.08 -12.13 -4.96
C GLY A 10 -2.86 -11.32 -5.41
N ILE A 11 -3.12 -10.12 -5.93
CA ILE A 11 -2.12 -9.17 -6.40
C ILE A 11 -1.86 -8.16 -5.27
N LEU A 12 -0.60 -8.10 -4.84
CA LEU A 12 -0.12 -7.15 -3.84
C LEU A 12 1.06 -6.36 -4.42
N PRO A 13 0.80 -5.26 -5.14
CA PRO A 13 1.85 -4.47 -5.77
C PRO A 13 2.79 -3.88 -4.72
N VAL A 14 4.08 -3.85 -5.05
CA VAL A 14 5.08 -3.13 -4.27
C VAL A 14 5.13 -1.70 -4.78
N VAL A 15 4.78 -0.74 -3.92
CA VAL A 15 4.75 0.69 -4.26
C VAL A 15 5.72 1.48 -3.40
N HIS A 16 6.14 2.63 -3.92
CA HIS A 16 6.99 3.57 -3.19
C HIS A 16 6.17 4.35 -2.16
N MET A 17 6.79 4.72 -1.05
CA MET A 17 6.20 5.67 -0.10
C MET A 17 6.31 7.09 -0.67
N PRO A 18 5.21 7.83 -0.87
CA PRO A 18 5.27 9.20 -1.32
C PRO A 18 5.73 10.11 -0.19
N TYR A 19 6.75 10.93 -0.48
CA TYR A 19 7.29 11.94 0.42
C TYR A 19 7.17 13.32 -0.20
N LEU A 20 6.95 14.32 0.65
CA LEU A 20 7.13 15.73 0.34
C LEU A 20 8.64 16.03 0.18
N GLU A 21 8.96 17.22 -0.34
CA GLU A 21 10.35 17.67 -0.51
C GLU A 21 11.15 17.67 0.81
N ASP A 22 10.46 17.87 1.94
CA ASP A 22 11.05 17.87 3.28
C ASP A 22 11.09 16.47 3.95
N LEU A 23 10.89 15.41 3.16
CA LEU A 23 10.91 14.01 3.59
C LEU A 23 9.80 13.61 4.57
N ARG A 24 8.80 14.46 4.80
CA ARG A 24 7.56 14.03 5.47
C ARG A 24 6.69 13.23 4.50
N ILE A 25 5.93 12.27 5.01
CA ILE A 25 5.01 11.47 4.19
C ILE A 25 3.93 12.39 3.59
N ASP A 26 3.70 12.27 2.29
CA ASP A 26 2.54 12.88 1.62
C ASP A 26 1.33 11.96 1.76
N PHE A 27 0.52 12.19 2.80
CA PHE A 27 -0.66 11.38 3.08
C PHE A 27 -1.77 11.54 2.04
N ASP A 28 -1.84 12.70 1.36
CA ASP A 28 -2.85 12.94 0.33
C ASP A 28 -2.53 12.15 -0.93
N ALA A 29 -1.25 12.12 -1.33
CA ALA A 29 -0.77 11.26 -2.39
C ALA A 29 -0.93 9.78 -2.04
N LEU A 30 -0.51 9.36 -0.85
CA LEU A 30 -0.64 7.97 -0.39
C LEU A 30 -2.09 7.51 -0.44
N ARG A 31 -3.04 8.34 -0.01
CA ARG A 31 -4.46 8.03 -0.10
C ARG A 31 -4.90 7.77 -1.54
N ARG A 32 -4.55 8.66 -2.48
CA ARG A 32 -4.91 8.51 -3.90
C ARG A 32 -4.29 7.27 -4.51
N GLU A 33 -3.04 6.95 -4.16
CA GLU A 33 -2.38 5.72 -4.61
C GLU A 33 -3.09 4.47 -4.10
N VAL A 34 -3.45 4.44 -2.81
CA VAL A 34 -4.20 3.33 -2.22
C VAL A 34 -5.55 3.16 -2.91
N ASP A 35 -6.32 4.24 -3.04
CA ASP A 35 -7.64 4.22 -3.71
C ASP A 35 -7.50 3.70 -5.15
N TYR A 36 -6.51 4.18 -5.91
CA TYR A 36 -6.23 3.72 -7.27
C TYR A 36 -5.89 2.21 -7.35
N LEU A 37 -5.08 1.69 -6.43
CA LEU A 37 -4.70 0.27 -6.42
C LEU A 37 -5.92 -0.63 -6.18
N PHE A 38 -6.82 -0.23 -5.28
CA PHE A 38 -8.05 -0.97 -5.03
C PHE A 38 -9.05 -0.84 -6.18
N ASP A 39 -9.17 0.32 -6.82
CA ASP A 39 -9.96 0.51 -8.03
C ASP A 39 -9.46 -0.37 -9.20
N CYS A 40 -8.15 -0.62 -9.27
CA CYS A 40 -7.54 -1.55 -10.22
C CYS A 40 -7.74 -3.03 -9.86
N GLY A 41 -8.35 -3.32 -8.70
CA GLY A 41 -8.60 -4.68 -8.24
C GLY A 41 -7.44 -5.34 -7.51
N ALA A 42 -6.52 -4.58 -6.90
CA ALA A 42 -5.54 -5.15 -5.98
C ALA A 42 -6.21 -5.69 -4.70
N GLN A 43 -5.66 -6.75 -4.12
CA GLN A 43 -6.14 -7.33 -2.85
C GLN A 43 -5.34 -6.82 -1.64
N GLY A 44 -4.33 -5.99 -1.90
CA GLY A 44 -3.48 -5.35 -0.92
C GLY A 44 -2.32 -4.64 -1.61
N LEU A 45 -1.38 -4.14 -0.81
CA LEU A 45 -0.14 -3.53 -1.30
C LEU A 45 1.00 -3.81 -0.33
N CYS A 46 2.22 -3.65 -0.81
CA CYS A 46 3.43 -3.68 -0.02
C CYS A 46 4.16 -2.34 -0.18
N LEU A 47 4.68 -1.80 0.91
CA LEU A 47 5.51 -0.60 0.89
C LEU A 47 6.97 -1.03 0.91
N ALA A 48 7.72 -0.70 -0.14
CA ALA A 48 9.16 -0.90 -0.16
C ALA A 48 9.89 0.34 0.37
N LEU A 49 10.77 0.11 1.33
CA LEU A 49 11.81 1.04 1.74
C LEU A 49 13.12 0.53 1.13
N VAL A 50 13.77 1.34 0.28
CA VAL A 50 15.09 1.07 -0.33
C VAL A 50 16.16 1.97 0.27
#